data_AF-A0A8G1RND0-F1
#
_entry.id   AF-A0A8G1RND0-F1
#
_cell.length_a   1.000
_cell.length_b   1.000
_cell.length_c   1.000
_cell.angle_alpha   90.00
_cell.angle_beta   90.00
_cell.angle_gamma   90.00
#
_symmetry.space_group_name_H-M   'P 1'
#
loop_
_entity.id
_entity.type
_entity.pdbx_description
1 polymer ?
#
loop_
_entity_poly.entity_id
_entity_poly.type
_entity_poly.pdbx_seq_one_letter_code
_entity_poly.pdbx_strand_id
1 'polypeptide(L)'
;MPPKDKSAAESSASQEITGQSALPITRIKKIIQLDEDIVQCSSNATFVIAMATEMFIQYLTEQGHNVVKSERKPRKTIQYKDLATAVSRIDNLEFLSDVIPKTTTYKQFKEKRAKEASREAGYEKGQRTLNGSIPPAPEGKPEVDNNEETQPGSDDKLSRGSRPPTVTMMVDRTVEASTEDEDVEMADQ
;
A
#
# COMPACT_ATOMS: atom_id res chain seq x y z
N MET A 1 -13.81 -29.34 -52.66
CA MET A 1 -12.55 -28.91 -52.04
C MET A 1 -12.79 -28.78 -50.53
N PRO A 2 -12.20 -29.63 -49.68
CA PRO A 2 -12.33 -29.47 -48.25
C PRO A 2 -11.41 -28.34 -47.75
N PRO A 3 -11.82 -27.57 -46.73
CA PRO A 3 -11.00 -26.51 -46.15
C PRO A 3 -9.82 -27.10 -45.36
N LYS A 4 -8.66 -26.47 -45.51
CA LYS A 4 -7.43 -26.82 -44.78
C LYS A 4 -7.57 -26.38 -43.32
N ASP A 5 -7.66 -27.34 -42.40
CA ASP A 5 -7.42 -27.11 -40.98
C ASP A 5 -5.96 -26.73 -40.78
N LYS A 6 -5.74 -25.45 -40.51
CA LYS A 6 -4.44 -24.93 -40.08
C LYS A 6 -4.33 -25.23 -38.58
N SER A 7 -3.97 -26.47 -38.26
CA SER A 7 -3.54 -26.87 -36.93
C SER A 7 -2.48 -25.88 -36.44
N ALA A 8 -2.81 -25.14 -35.39
CA ALA A 8 -1.89 -24.27 -34.70
C ALA A 8 -0.82 -25.17 -34.08
N ALA A 9 0.39 -25.10 -34.65
CA ALA A 9 1.56 -25.71 -34.07
C ALA A 9 1.81 -25.07 -32.70
N GLU A 10 1.38 -25.74 -31.64
CA GLU A 10 1.91 -25.55 -30.30
C GLU A 10 3.40 -25.89 -30.38
N SER A 11 4.24 -24.85 -30.50
CA SER A 11 5.67 -24.98 -30.31
C SER A 11 5.90 -25.25 -28.83
N SER A 12 5.74 -26.51 -28.43
CA SER A 12 6.42 -27.04 -27.26
C SER A 12 7.91 -27.00 -27.58
N ALA A 13 8.52 -25.83 -27.34
CA ALA A 13 9.96 -25.73 -27.26
C ALA A 13 10.35 -26.62 -26.08
N SER A 14 10.74 -27.85 -26.38
CA SER A 14 11.38 -28.74 -25.43
C SER A 14 12.46 -27.94 -24.74
N GLN A 15 12.32 -27.69 -23.43
CA GLN A 15 13.40 -27.14 -22.62
C GLN A 15 14.55 -28.14 -22.72
N GLU A 16 15.50 -27.89 -23.61
CA GLU A 16 16.73 -28.65 -23.65
C GLU A 16 17.43 -28.47 -22.31
N ILE A 17 17.64 -29.57 -21.58
CA ILE A 17 18.31 -29.54 -20.29
C ILE A 17 19.79 -29.31 -20.55
N THR A 18 20.20 -28.03 -20.62
CA THR A 18 21.59 -27.63 -20.86
C THR A 18 22.51 -27.92 -19.67
N GLY A 19 21.95 -28.23 -18.49
CA GLY A 19 22.70 -28.45 -17.25
C GLY A 19 23.37 -27.17 -16.71
N GLN A 20 22.99 -26.00 -17.24
CA GLN A 20 23.52 -24.69 -16.90
C GLN A 20 22.35 -23.74 -16.62
N SER A 21 22.55 -22.80 -15.68
CA SER A 21 21.59 -21.73 -15.41
C SER A 21 21.77 -20.60 -16.44
N ALA A 22 20.66 -20.00 -16.87
CA ALA A 22 20.66 -18.79 -17.70
C ALA A 22 21.17 -17.56 -16.94
N LEU A 23 21.10 -17.59 -15.61
CA LEU A 23 21.59 -16.52 -14.75
C LEU A 23 23.07 -16.72 -14.41
N PRO A 24 23.91 -15.67 -14.46
CA PRO A 24 25.32 -15.80 -14.12
C PRO A 24 25.54 -16.20 -12.65
N ILE A 25 26.10 -17.40 -12.42
CA ILE A 25 26.35 -17.95 -11.08
C ILE A 25 27.16 -16.99 -10.20
N THR A 26 28.17 -16.32 -10.78
CA THR A 26 28.99 -15.33 -10.06
C THR A 26 28.14 -14.17 -9.52
N ARG A 27 27.10 -13.74 -10.25
CA ARG A 27 26.22 -12.65 -9.81
C ARG A 27 25.31 -13.11 -8.67
N ILE A 28 24.78 -14.33 -8.76
CA ILE A 28 23.96 -14.94 -7.71
C ILE A 28 24.76 -15.09 -6.42
N LYS A 29 25.99 -15.62 -6.50
CA LYS A 29 26.86 -15.75 -5.32
C LYS A 29 27.13 -14.41 -4.64
N LYS A 30 27.36 -13.35 -5.43
CA LYS A 30 27.52 -11.98 -4.88
C LYS A 30 26.25 -11.48 -4.19
N ILE A 31 25.07 -11.79 -4.70
CA ILE A 31 23.79 -11.39 -4.08
C ILE A 31 23.57 -12.14 -2.76
N ILE A 32 23.85 -13.45 -2.73
CA ILE A 32 23.77 -14.27 -1.51
C ILE A 32 24.68 -13.69 -0.41
N GLN A 33 25.88 -13.23 -0.77
CA GLN A 33 26.85 -12.64 0.15
C GLN A 33 26.52 -11.20 0.61
N LEU A 34 25.45 -10.58 0.09
CA LEU A 34 24.97 -9.30 0.63
C LEU A 34 24.29 -9.48 1.99
N ASP A 35 23.89 -10.70 2.32
CA ASP A 35 23.34 -11.06 3.61
C ASP A 35 24.48 -11.32 4.60
N GLU A 36 24.61 -10.47 5.62
CA GLU A 36 25.68 -10.53 6.63
C GLU A 36 25.63 -11.81 7.47
N ASP A 37 24.44 -12.43 7.59
CA ASP A 37 24.25 -13.66 8.36
C ASP A 37 24.72 -14.91 7.59
N ILE A 38 25.01 -14.79 6.29
CA ILE A 38 25.45 -15.89 5.43
C ILE A 38 26.98 -15.91 5.32
N VAL A 39 27.62 -16.74 6.15
CA VAL A 39 29.09 -16.88 6.17
C VAL A 39 29.62 -17.61 4.93
N GLN A 40 29.01 -18.74 4.55
CA GLN A 40 29.42 -19.53 3.38
C GLN A 40 28.22 -20.22 2.72
N CYS A 41 28.21 -20.24 1.39
CA CYS A 41 27.22 -20.95 0.58
C CYS A 41 27.94 -21.89 -0.41
N SER A 42 27.50 -23.15 -0.47
CA SER A 42 28.09 -24.16 -1.35
C SER A 42 27.74 -23.90 -2.82
N SER A 43 28.55 -24.45 -3.74
CA SER A 43 28.28 -24.36 -5.19
C SER A 43 26.94 -24.97 -5.57
N ASN A 44 26.59 -26.11 -4.97
CA ASN A 44 25.33 -26.81 -5.23
C ASN A 44 24.13 -25.99 -4.74
N ALA A 45 24.22 -25.38 -3.55
CA ALA A 45 23.17 -24.49 -3.06
C ALA A 45 23.02 -23.26 -3.95
N THR A 46 24.14 -22.64 -4.37
CA THR A 46 24.12 -21.50 -5.31
C THR A 46 23.43 -21.86 -6.62
N PHE A 47 23.68 -23.06 -7.16
CA PHE A 47 23.04 -23.54 -8.39
C PHE A 47 21.53 -23.75 -8.21
N VAL A 48 21.10 -24.36 -7.10
CA VAL A 48 19.66 -24.54 -6.81
C VAL A 48 18.95 -23.19 -6.66
N ILE A 49 19.59 -22.22 -5.99
CA ILE A 49 19.07 -20.84 -5.90
C ILE A 49 18.94 -20.20 -7.29
N ALA A 50 19.90 -20.45 -8.19
CA ALA A 50 19.83 -19.99 -9.58
C ALA A 50 18.57 -20.51 -10.28
N MET A 51 18.34 -21.82 -10.22
CA MET A 51 17.17 -22.47 -10.82
C MET A 51 15.87 -21.96 -10.21
N ALA A 52 15.83 -21.84 -8.87
CA ALA A 52 14.66 -21.30 -8.17
C ALA A 52 14.37 -19.85 -8.59
N THR A 53 15.41 -19.04 -8.80
CA THR A 53 15.26 -17.65 -9.26
C THR A 53 14.69 -17.58 -10.68
N GLU A 54 15.12 -18.46 -11.58
CA GLU A 54 14.56 -18.56 -12.93
C GLU A 54 13.08 -18.92 -12.91
N MET A 55 12.73 -19.96 -12.15
CA MET A 55 11.34 -20.39 -11.97
C MET A 55 10.50 -19.29 -11.31
N PHE A 56 11.08 -18.55 -10.36
CA PHE A 56 10.41 -17.43 -9.70
C PHE A 56 10.10 -16.29 -10.67
N ILE A 57 11.04 -15.91 -11.55
CA ILE A 57 10.80 -14.87 -12.57
C ILE A 57 9.67 -15.29 -13.52
N GLN A 58 9.66 -16.55 -13.96
CA GLN A 58 8.59 -17.10 -14.78
C GLN A 58 7.25 -17.03 -14.03
N TYR A 59 7.22 -17.53 -12.79
CA TYR A 59 6.03 -17.50 -11.95
C TYR A 59 5.48 -16.09 -11.74
N LEU A 60 6.31 -15.12 -11.37
CA LEU A 60 5.90 -13.73 -11.17
C LEU A 60 5.31 -13.13 -12.45
N THR A 61 5.92 -13.42 -13.59
CA THR A 61 5.45 -12.97 -14.92
C THR A 61 4.10 -13.59 -15.26
N GLU A 62 3.92 -14.89 -15.00
CA GLU A 62 2.64 -15.59 -15.19
C GLU A 62 1.54 -15.03 -14.31
N GLN A 63 1.82 -14.73 -13.03
CA GLN A 63 0.83 -14.13 -12.14
C GLN A 63 0.42 -12.73 -12.61
N GLY A 64 1.37 -11.90 -13.05
CA GLY A 64 1.06 -10.61 -13.68
C GLY A 64 0.21 -10.77 -14.94
N HIS A 65 0.53 -11.75 -15.78
CA HIS A 65 -0.25 -12.05 -16.98
C HIS A 65 -1.67 -12.56 -16.69
N ASN A 66 -1.84 -13.37 -15.63
CA ASN A 66 -3.16 -13.85 -15.19
C ASN A 66 -4.05 -12.69 -14.75
N VAL A 67 -3.49 -11.67 -14.08
CA VAL A 67 -4.21 -10.44 -13.76
C VAL A 67 -4.69 -9.74 -15.03
N VAL A 68 -3.83 -9.60 -16.05
CA VAL A 68 -4.22 -9.00 -17.35
C VAL A 68 -5.34 -9.78 -18.03
N LYS A 69 -5.26 -11.11 -18.02
CA LYS A 69 -6.29 -12.00 -18.59
C LYS A 69 -7.64 -11.89 -17.87
N SER A 70 -7.62 -11.57 -16.57
CA SER A 70 -8.84 -11.39 -15.77
C SER A 70 -9.56 -10.06 -16.02
N GLU A 71 -8.93 -9.09 -16.72
CA GLU A 71 -9.58 -7.82 -17.06
C GLU A 71 -10.69 -8.04 -18.10
N ARG A 72 -11.78 -7.24 -18.02
CA ARG A 72 -12.91 -7.31 -18.96
C ARG A 72 -12.50 -7.19 -20.43
N LYS A 73 -11.45 -6.40 -20.70
CA LYS A 73 -10.82 -6.29 -22.02
C LYS A 73 -9.34 -6.64 -21.86
N PRO A 74 -8.96 -7.92 -22.03
CA PRO A 74 -7.62 -8.36 -21.77
C PRO A 74 -6.64 -7.67 -22.72
N ARG A 75 -5.61 -7.07 -22.15
CA ARG A 75 -4.51 -6.47 -22.89
C ARG A 75 -3.49 -7.54 -23.27
N LYS A 76 -2.62 -7.22 -24.22
CA LYS A 76 -1.48 -8.09 -24.61
C LYS A 76 -0.17 -7.73 -23.90
N THR A 77 -0.18 -6.67 -23.09
CA THR A 77 1.01 -6.12 -22.45
C THR A 77 0.80 -6.07 -20.94
N ILE A 78 1.75 -6.63 -20.19
CA ILE A 78 1.79 -6.55 -18.72
C ILE A 78 2.24 -5.15 -18.32
N GLN A 79 1.53 -4.53 -17.39
CA GLN A 79 1.87 -3.24 -16.80
C GLN A 79 2.22 -3.41 -15.32
N TYR A 80 2.89 -2.41 -14.75
CA TYR A 80 3.26 -2.42 -13.33
C TYR A 80 2.07 -2.65 -12.39
N LYS A 81 0.91 -2.04 -12.68
CA LYS A 81 -0.32 -2.24 -11.91
C LYS A 81 -0.77 -3.70 -11.82
N ASP A 82 -0.42 -4.51 -12.82
CA ASP A 82 -0.80 -5.92 -12.90
C ASP A 82 0.06 -6.74 -11.94
N LEU A 83 1.37 -6.45 -11.87
CA LEU A 83 2.29 -7.01 -10.89
C LEU A 83 1.93 -6.60 -9.46
N ALA A 84 1.70 -5.32 -9.21
CA ALA A 84 1.29 -4.83 -7.88
C ALA A 84 -0.05 -5.44 -7.43
N THR A 85 -0.95 -5.73 -8.37
CA THR A 85 -2.20 -6.44 -8.08
C THR A 85 -1.95 -7.91 -7.78
N ALA A 86 -1.09 -8.60 -8.53
CA ALA A 86 -0.72 -9.98 -8.28
C ALA A 86 -0.07 -10.15 -6.89
N VAL A 87 0.93 -9.33 -6.57
CA VAL A 87 1.63 -9.32 -5.27
C VAL A 87 0.64 -9.17 -4.11
N SER A 88 -0.34 -8.27 -4.24
CA SER A 88 -1.32 -8.04 -3.17
C SER A 88 -2.39 -9.13 -3.00
N ARG A 89 -2.49 -10.06 -3.96
CA ARG A 89 -3.54 -11.10 -3.99
C ARG A 89 -3.00 -12.48 -3.62
N ILE A 90 -1.68 -12.68 -3.70
CA ILE A 90 -1.03 -13.97 -3.56
C ILE A 90 -0.11 -13.90 -2.35
N ASP A 91 -0.45 -14.66 -1.31
CA ASP A 91 0.29 -14.64 -0.03
C ASP A 91 1.77 -15.00 -0.20
N ASN A 92 2.09 -15.95 -1.09
CA ASN A 92 3.48 -16.33 -1.40
C ASN A 92 4.32 -15.20 -2.03
N LEU A 93 3.68 -14.14 -2.52
CA LEU A 93 4.34 -12.95 -3.07
C LEU A 93 4.35 -11.78 -2.08
N GLU A 94 3.85 -11.94 -0.86
CA GLU A 94 3.75 -10.87 0.16
C GLU A 94 5.10 -10.21 0.46
N PHE A 95 6.20 -10.98 0.39
CA PHE A 95 7.55 -10.48 0.60
C PHE A 95 7.98 -9.39 -0.41
N LEU A 96 7.25 -9.24 -1.52
CA LEU A 96 7.47 -8.18 -2.50
C LEU A 96 6.67 -6.91 -2.23
N SER A 97 5.83 -6.86 -1.19
CA SER A 97 4.91 -5.73 -0.94
C SER A 97 5.62 -4.38 -0.80
N ASP A 98 6.80 -4.37 -0.18
CA ASP A 98 7.62 -3.15 -0.02
C ASP A 98 8.37 -2.77 -1.31
N VAL A 99 8.67 -3.75 -2.18
CA VAL A 99 9.40 -3.54 -3.44
C VAL A 99 8.46 -3.18 -4.59
N ILE A 100 7.26 -3.76 -4.60
CA ILE A 100 6.23 -3.60 -5.63
C ILE A 100 4.92 -3.12 -4.99
N PRO A 101 4.88 -1.89 -4.45
CA PRO A 101 3.69 -1.36 -3.80
C PRO A 101 2.56 -1.07 -4.79
N LYS A 102 1.32 -1.12 -4.30
CA LYS A 102 0.16 -0.60 -5.04
C LYS A 102 0.25 0.92 -5.16
N THR A 103 0.47 1.40 -6.37
CA THR A 103 0.44 2.84 -6.64
C THR A 103 -0.99 3.38 -6.66
N THR A 104 -1.17 4.59 -6.14
CA THR A 104 -2.42 5.33 -6.17
C THR A 104 -2.09 6.80 -6.32
N THR A 105 -2.84 7.52 -7.16
CA THR A 105 -2.58 8.94 -7.38
C THR A 105 -2.82 9.71 -6.08
N TYR A 106 -1.98 10.72 -5.78
CA TYR A 106 -2.12 11.53 -4.57
C TYR A 106 -3.54 12.08 -4.34
N LYS A 107 -4.22 12.52 -5.42
CA LYS A 107 -5.63 12.94 -5.40
C LYS A 107 -6.56 11.84 -4.85
N GLN A 108 -6.40 10.61 -5.34
CA GLN A 108 -7.18 9.45 -4.91
C GLN A 108 -6.85 9.04 -3.46
N PHE A 109 -5.58 9.16 -3.05
CA PHE A 109 -5.17 8.91 -1.68
C PHE A 109 -5.83 9.89 -0.70
N LYS A 110 -5.79 11.19 -1.02
CA LYS A 110 -6.45 12.24 -0.22
C LYS A 110 -7.96 12.05 -0.14
N GLU A 111 -8.60 11.69 -1.25
CA GLU A 111 -10.03 11.41 -1.29
C GLU A 111 -10.40 10.15 -0.49
N LYS A 112 -9.64 9.05 -0.64
CA LYS A 112 -9.87 7.81 0.10
C LYS A 112 -9.73 8.02 1.60
N ARG A 113 -8.69 8.75 2.04
CA ARG A 113 -8.49 9.10 3.45
C ARG A 113 -9.62 10.00 3.99
N ALA A 114 -10.09 10.96 3.20
CA ALA A 114 -11.23 11.80 3.58
C ALA A 114 -12.55 11.00 3.68
N LYS A 115 -12.76 10.03 2.79
CA LYS A 115 -13.91 9.10 2.83
C LYS A 115 -13.83 8.12 3.99
N GLU A 116 -12.65 7.63 4.32
CA GLU A 116 -12.46 6.73 5.47
C GLU A 116 -12.71 7.48 6.79
N ALA A 117 -12.19 8.70 6.93
CA ALA A 117 -12.44 9.54 8.10
C ALA A 117 -13.94 9.92 8.25
N SER A 118 -14.64 10.18 7.16
CA SER A 118 -16.09 10.45 7.22
C SER A 118 -16.93 9.19 7.50
N ARG A 119 -16.48 8.03 7.04
CA ARG A 119 -17.11 6.74 7.34
C ARG A 119 -16.94 6.38 8.81
N GLU A 120 -15.76 6.54 9.39
CA GLU A 120 -15.51 6.32 10.82
C GLU A 120 -16.33 7.26 11.70
N ALA A 121 -16.41 8.55 11.35
CA ALA A 121 -17.28 9.50 12.05
C ALA A 121 -18.79 9.18 11.92
N GLY A 122 -19.19 8.44 10.88
CA GLY A 122 -20.55 7.97 10.69
C GLY A 122 -20.92 6.77 11.58
N TYR A 123 -19.96 5.92 11.92
CA TYR A 123 -20.18 4.75 12.78
C TYR A 123 -20.41 5.14 14.26
N GLU A 124 -19.77 6.20 14.77
CA GLU A 124 -19.98 6.67 16.15
C GLU A 124 -21.37 7.29 16.39
N LYS A 125 -22.06 7.77 15.36
CA LYS A 125 -23.41 8.36 15.47
C LYS A 125 -24.56 7.35 15.39
N GLY A 126 -24.28 6.08 15.12
CA GLY A 126 -25.29 5.08 14.76
C GLY A 126 -25.81 4.14 15.86
N GLN A 127 -25.22 4.13 17.06
CA GLN A 127 -25.64 3.21 18.12
C GLN A 127 -26.07 3.93 19.39
N ARG A 128 -27.26 4.53 19.37
CA ARG A 128 -28.01 4.83 20.60
C ARG A 128 -29.51 4.56 20.39
N THR A 129 -30.06 3.82 21.35
CA THR A 129 -31.48 3.62 21.71
C THR A 129 -32.33 2.66 20.88
N LEU A 130 -32.73 1.53 21.49
CA LEU A 130 -34.16 1.22 21.72
C LEU A 130 -34.35 0.07 22.73
N ASN A 131 -34.84 0.39 23.92
CA ASN A 131 -36.03 -0.24 24.52
C ASN A 131 -36.38 0.47 25.82
N GLY A 132 -37.46 1.27 25.74
CA GLY A 132 -38.05 2.00 26.84
C GLY A 132 -38.84 1.08 27.75
N SER A 133 -38.62 1.23 29.05
CA SER A 133 -39.49 0.72 30.10
C SER A 133 -40.81 1.49 30.09
N ILE A 134 -41.90 0.73 30.05
CA ILE A 134 -43.31 1.13 30.06
C ILE A 134 -43.62 1.90 31.35
N PRO A 135 -44.30 3.06 31.33
CA PRO A 135 -44.93 3.62 32.52
C PRO A 135 -46.37 3.08 32.67
N PRO A 136 -46.79 2.58 33.84
CA PRO A 136 -48.20 2.34 34.12
C PRO A 136 -48.88 3.65 34.51
N ALA A 137 -50.11 3.85 34.02
CA ALA A 137 -51.02 4.93 34.41
C ALA A 137 -51.91 4.48 35.62
N PRO A 138 -52.93 5.26 36.04
CA PRO A 138 -52.87 6.26 37.11
C PRO A 138 -53.86 5.98 38.27
N GLU A 139 -53.58 6.37 39.52
CA GLU A 139 -54.61 6.49 40.58
C GLU A 139 -54.11 7.26 41.82
N GLY A 140 -54.95 8.16 42.37
CA GLY A 140 -54.84 8.68 43.75
C GLY A 140 -54.39 10.15 43.96
N LYS A 141 -55.34 11.05 44.26
CA LYS A 141 -55.15 12.36 44.94
C LYS A 141 -55.22 12.17 46.48
N PRO A 142 -55.11 13.21 47.34
CA PRO A 142 -54.26 14.43 47.40
C PRO A 142 -53.52 14.56 48.77
N GLU A 143 -52.66 15.58 48.97
CA GLU A 143 -52.34 16.32 50.23
C GLU A 143 -50.92 16.94 50.13
N VAL A 144 -50.74 18.27 50.10
CA VAL A 144 -50.78 19.32 51.15
C VAL A 144 -49.43 19.50 51.89
N ASP A 145 -48.92 20.74 51.81
CA ASP A 145 -47.95 21.45 52.67
C ASP A 145 -46.51 20.96 52.79
N ASN A 146 -45.50 21.80 53.03
CA ASN A 146 -45.25 23.24 52.88
C ASN A 146 -43.76 23.43 53.28
N ASN A 147 -43.23 24.61 52.95
CA ASN A 147 -42.08 25.29 53.59
C ASN A 147 -40.66 24.83 53.19
N GLU A 148 -39.97 25.66 52.41
CA GLU A 148 -39.03 26.74 52.87
C GLU A 148 -37.63 26.11 53.08
N GLU A 149 -36.50 26.66 52.69
CA GLU A 149 -36.04 28.04 52.47
C GLU A 149 -34.61 27.82 51.92
N THR A 150 -34.11 28.42 50.84
CA THR A 150 -33.33 29.66 50.90
C THR A 150 -32.56 29.77 49.57
N GLN A 151 -32.85 30.82 48.81
CA GLN A 151 -32.04 31.42 47.74
C GLN A 151 -30.84 32.20 48.36
N PRO A 152 -29.97 32.91 47.62
CA PRO A 152 -29.48 32.80 46.24
C PRO A 152 -27.95 33.09 46.12
N GLY A 153 -27.44 33.11 44.89
CA GLY A 153 -26.22 33.83 44.51
C GLY A 153 -25.17 32.93 43.86
N SER A 154 -24.61 33.21 42.69
CA SER A 154 -24.65 34.39 41.83
C SER A 154 -24.20 33.98 40.43
N ASP A 155 -24.76 34.65 39.43
CA ASP A 155 -24.38 34.63 38.02
C ASP A 155 -22.86 34.86 37.83
N ASP A 156 -22.21 34.20 36.86
CA ASP A 156 -21.93 34.89 35.60
C ASP A 156 -21.39 33.98 34.49
N LYS A 157 -21.74 34.42 33.29
CA LYS A 157 -21.56 33.88 31.96
C LYS A 157 -20.07 33.83 31.56
N LEU A 158 -19.67 32.91 30.67
CA LEU A 158 -18.86 33.22 29.47
C LEU A 158 -18.64 32.01 28.56
N SER A 159 -19.16 32.17 27.34
CA SER A 159 -18.89 31.40 26.14
C SER A 159 -17.48 31.66 25.61
N ARG A 160 -16.77 30.60 25.17
CA ARG A 160 -16.07 30.59 23.86
C ARG A 160 -15.39 29.24 23.60
N GLY A 161 -15.94 28.49 22.64
CA GLY A 161 -15.14 27.57 21.84
C GLY A 161 -14.34 28.32 20.77
N SER A 162 -13.26 27.70 20.29
CA SER A 162 -12.78 27.67 18.88
C SER A 162 -11.25 27.55 18.75
N ARG A 163 -10.86 26.43 18.12
CA ARG A 163 -9.82 26.23 17.09
C ARG A 163 -8.41 25.71 17.50
N PRO A 164 -7.92 24.65 16.84
CA PRO A 164 -6.52 24.23 16.90
C PRO A 164 -5.62 25.02 15.92
N PRO A 165 -4.29 25.03 16.11
CA PRO A 165 -3.39 25.91 15.37
C PRO A 165 -3.09 25.42 13.95
N THR A 166 -2.91 26.38 13.03
CA THR A 166 -2.47 26.16 11.64
C THR A 166 -0.94 26.35 11.58
N VAL A 167 -0.22 25.37 11.04
CA VAL A 167 1.22 25.47 10.75
C VAL A 167 1.39 26.07 9.35
N THR A 168 1.97 27.27 9.28
CA THR A 168 2.36 27.94 8.03
C THR A 168 3.81 27.59 7.71
N MET A 169 4.07 27.00 6.53
CA MET A 169 5.42 26.80 6.01
C MET A 169 6.02 28.13 5.55
N MET A 170 7.20 28.48 6.05
CA MET A 170 8.02 29.56 5.48
C MET A 170 8.78 28.99 4.26
N VAL A 171 8.53 29.56 3.10
CA VAL A 171 9.35 29.40 1.90
C VAL A 171 10.23 30.63 1.84
N ASP A 172 11.54 30.46 1.92
CA ASP A 172 12.48 31.53 1.60
C ASP A 172 13.31 31.11 0.38
N ARG A 173 13.40 32.04 -0.59
CA ARG A 173 14.05 31.89 -1.88
C ARG A 173 14.82 33.18 -2.12
N THR A 174 16.14 33.17 -1.96
CA THR A 174 17.01 34.14 -2.65
C THR A 174 18.37 33.51 -2.92
N VAL A 175 18.86 33.79 -4.13
CA VAL A 175 20.00 33.23 -4.83
C VAL A 175 21.20 34.12 -4.56
N GLU A 176 22.35 33.55 -4.22
CA GLU A 176 23.65 34.21 -4.35
C GLU A 176 24.58 33.21 -5.05
N ALA A 177 25.07 33.63 -6.22
CA ALA A 177 26.02 32.92 -7.04
C ALA A 177 27.41 33.48 -6.75
N SER A 178 28.35 32.61 -6.39
CA SER A 178 29.78 32.91 -6.41
C SER A 178 30.48 31.77 -7.13
N THR A 179 30.68 31.98 -8.43
CA THR A 179 31.64 31.27 -9.28
C THR A 179 33.04 31.74 -8.89
N GLU A 180 33.83 30.87 -8.28
CA GLU A 180 35.29 31.02 -8.24
C GLU A 180 35.86 29.96 -9.18
N ASP A 181 36.28 30.43 -10.35
CA ASP A 181 37.09 29.71 -11.32
C ASP A 181 38.53 29.62 -10.75
N GLU A 182 38.98 28.42 -10.38
CA GLU A 182 40.41 28.16 -10.22
C GLU A 182 40.93 27.44 -11.47
N ASP A 183 41.70 28.19 -12.26
CA ASP A 183 42.54 27.72 -13.35
C ASP A 183 43.63 26.78 -12.80
N VAL A 184 43.53 25.48 -13.09
CA VAL A 184 44.63 24.53 -12.87
C VAL A 184 45.38 24.34 -14.18
N GLU A 185 46.55 24.98 -14.28
CA GLU A 185 47.50 24.86 -15.39
C GLU A 185 47.92 23.40 -15.64
N MET A 186 47.96 23.04 -16.93
CA MET A 186 48.51 21.78 -17.43
C MET A 186 50.03 21.84 -17.39
N ALA A 187 50.68 20.96 -16.60
CA ALA A 187 52.11 20.72 -16.68
C ALA A 187 52.37 19.43 -17.47
N ASP A 188 52.89 19.59 -18.68
CA ASP A 188 53.53 18.51 -19.44
C ASP A 188 54.89 18.16 -18.80
N GLN A 189 55.08 16.89 -18.43
CA GLN A 189 56.40 16.27 -18.33
C GLN A 189 56.31 14.75 -18.45
#